data_AF-A0A957ZW86-F1
#
_entry.id   AF-A0A957ZW86-F1
#
_cell.length_a   1.000
_cell.length_b   1.000
_cell.length_c   1.000
_cell.angle_alpha   90.00
_cell.angle_beta   90.00
_cell.angle_gamma   90.00
#
_symmetry.space_group_name_H-M   'P 1'
#
loop_
_entity.id
_entity.type
_entity.pdbx_description
1 polymer ?
#
loop_
_entity_poly.entity_id
_entity_poly.type
_entity_poly.pdbx_seq_one_letter_code
_entity_poly.pdbx_strand_id
1 'polypeptide(L)'
;AAAPDGFMVADARWREYKDKKYTLQVSVEDCTGCQLCVEVCPAKNKQAVGRKAINMEPQLPLREEGRQNWAFFESLPETPHNNGLKFNNVKNVQLLEPLFEFSGACAGCGETPYLKLVSQLFGDRSIVANATGCSSIYGGNLPTTPWSTNEVGRGPAWSNSLFEDNAEFGLGMRITLDKQVEYARELVTRMRDLIGNDLATDLLNADQRDEAGIDAQRNRVVALKDALADVDDPAARDLLSLADKLVKKTVWIVGGDGWAYDIGYGGLDHVLASGRNVNVLVLDTEVYSNTGGQASKATSLGAVAKFAAGGKATPKKDLGMMAMSYGNVYVARVAMGAN
;
A
#
# COMPACT_ATOMS: atom_id res chain seq x y z
N ALA A 1 -19.73 -5.65 -20.80
CA ALA A 1 -21.21 -5.59 -20.77
C ALA A 1 -21.66 -4.23 -21.31
N ALA A 2 -22.94 -4.06 -21.68
CA ALA A 2 -23.50 -2.72 -21.90
C ALA A 2 -23.66 -2.02 -20.55
N ALA A 3 -23.43 -0.71 -20.49
CA ALA A 3 -23.61 0.07 -19.26
C ALA A 3 -25.10 0.09 -18.85
N PRO A 4 -25.43 0.00 -17.56
CA PRO A 4 -26.79 0.17 -17.07
C PRO A 4 -27.38 1.53 -17.47
N ASP A 5 -28.70 1.57 -17.61
CA ASP A 5 -29.41 2.84 -17.79
C ASP A 5 -29.13 3.77 -16.61
N GLY A 6 -28.76 5.01 -16.89
CA GLY A 6 -28.40 5.99 -15.86
C GLY A 6 -26.93 5.97 -15.42
N PHE A 7 -26.09 5.05 -15.93
CA PHE A 7 -24.66 5.02 -15.59
C PHE A 7 -23.95 6.30 -16.03
N MET A 8 -23.61 7.15 -15.05
CA MET A 8 -23.09 8.48 -15.32
C MET A 8 -21.65 8.45 -15.80
N VAL A 9 -21.39 9.11 -16.92
CA VAL A 9 -20.05 9.25 -17.51
C VAL A 9 -19.81 10.68 -17.99
N ALA A 10 -18.54 11.05 -18.05
CA ALA A 10 -18.04 12.27 -18.68
C ALA A 10 -16.92 11.93 -19.66
N ASP A 11 -16.54 12.86 -20.54
CA ASP A 11 -15.34 12.70 -21.37
C ASP A 11 -14.08 12.72 -20.50
N ALA A 12 -13.18 11.78 -20.75
CA ALA A 12 -11.92 11.70 -20.02
C ALA A 12 -11.03 12.91 -20.36
N ARG A 13 -10.57 13.62 -19.32
CA ARG A 13 -9.69 14.79 -19.46
C ARG A 13 -8.21 14.42 -19.32
N TRP A 14 -7.75 13.41 -20.05
CA TRP A 14 -6.33 13.06 -20.19
C TRP A 14 -5.92 13.17 -21.64
N ARG A 15 -4.69 13.61 -21.89
CA ARG A 15 -4.17 13.74 -23.25
C ARG A 15 -4.04 12.36 -23.92
N GLU A 16 -3.70 11.37 -23.12
CA GLU A 16 -3.49 9.96 -23.49
C GLU A 16 -4.82 9.21 -23.70
N TYR A 17 -5.95 9.71 -23.17
CA TYR A 17 -7.24 9.02 -23.16
C TYR A 17 -8.39 9.84 -23.78
N LYS A 18 -8.13 10.54 -24.89
CA LYS A 18 -9.14 11.40 -25.55
C LYS A 18 -10.41 10.66 -25.96
N ASP A 19 -10.30 9.38 -26.30
CA ASP A 19 -11.41 8.54 -26.76
C ASP A 19 -12.04 7.71 -25.63
N LYS A 20 -11.67 7.96 -24.38
CA LYS A 20 -12.21 7.25 -23.21
C LYS A 20 -13.24 8.09 -22.48
N LYS A 21 -14.08 7.40 -21.70
CA LYS A 21 -14.99 8.00 -20.74
C LYS A 21 -14.41 7.91 -19.33
N TYR A 22 -14.80 8.83 -18.48
CA TYR A 22 -14.48 8.88 -17.07
C TYR A 22 -15.78 8.78 -16.26
N THR A 23 -15.75 8.00 -15.19
CA THR A 23 -16.80 7.95 -14.19
C THR A 23 -16.18 8.12 -12.80
N LEU A 24 -16.93 8.73 -11.90
CA LEU A 24 -16.64 8.75 -10.47
C LEU A 24 -17.72 7.91 -9.80
N GLN A 25 -17.47 6.61 -9.71
CA GLN A 25 -18.41 5.66 -9.14
C GLN A 25 -18.20 5.52 -7.62
N VAL A 26 -19.30 5.38 -6.88
CA VAL A 26 -19.29 5.19 -5.42
C VAL A 26 -19.86 3.81 -5.10
N SER A 27 -19.15 3.02 -4.27
CA SER A 27 -19.79 1.88 -3.60
C SER A 27 -20.72 2.43 -2.52
N VAL A 28 -22.03 2.41 -2.81
CA VAL A 28 -23.04 2.96 -1.90
C VAL A 28 -23.17 2.11 -0.64
N GLU A 29 -22.91 0.81 -0.72
CA GLU A 29 -23.07 -0.13 0.41
C GLU A 29 -21.86 -0.12 1.35
N ASP A 30 -20.65 0.16 0.84
CA ASP A 30 -19.43 0.23 1.66
C ASP A 30 -19.08 1.64 2.16
N CYS A 31 -19.76 2.67 1.64
CA CYS A 31 -19.54 4.05 2.05
C CYS A 31 -19.92 4.28 3.52
N THR A 32 -18.99 4.78 4.32
CA THR A 32 -19.24 5.08 5.74
C THR A 32 -19.88 6.45 5.98
N GLY A 33 -20.17 7.21 4.93
CA GLY A 33 -20.77 8.55 5.03
C GLY A 33 -19.90 9.63 5.67
N CYS A 34 -18.56 9.49 5.66
CA CYS A 34 -17.64 10.39 6.36
C CYS A 34 -17.52 11.81 5.75
N GLN A 35 -18.14 12.07 4.61
CA GLN A 35 -18.20 13.37 3.91
C GLN A 35 -16.87 13.90 3.34
N LEU A 36 -15.73 13.31 3.68
CA LEU A 36 -14.40 13.80 3.27
C LEU A 36 -14.27 13.99 1.74
N CYS A 37 -14.79 13.05 0.93
CA CYS A 37 -14.74 13.16 -0.53
C CYS A 37 -15.50 14.40 -1.08
N VAL A 38 -16.60 14.78 -0.43
CA VAL A 38 -17.38 15.97 -0.75
C VAL A 38 -16.67 17.22 -0.23
N GLU A 39 -16.12 17.18 0.98
CA GLU A 39 -15.39 18.30 1.57
C GLU A 39 -14.18 18.70 0.72
N VAL A 40 -13.35 17.74 0.32
CA VAL A 40 -12.14 17.97 -0.47
C VAL A 40 -12.42 18.22 -1.96
N CYS A 41 -13.65 18.00 -2.43
CA CYS A 41 -13.99 18.20 -3.84
C CYS A 41 -13.72 19.67 -4.26
N PRO A 42 -12.81 19.93 -5.23
CA PRO A 42 -12.44 21.28 -5.62
C PRO A 42 -13.44 21.91 -6.59
N ALA A 43 -14.34 21.12 -7.17
CA ALA A 43 -15.30 21.58 -8.15
C ALA A 43 -16.41 22.43 -7.50
N LYS A 44 -16.71 23.58 -8.10
CA LYS A 44 -17.78 24.48 -7.68
C LYS A 44 -18.83 24.59 -8.78
N ASN A 45 -20.10 24.39 -8.45
CA ASN A 45 -21.20 24.62 -9.38
C ASN A 45 -21.48 26.14 -9.47
N LYS A 46 -21.44 26.69 -10.69
CA LYS A 46 -21.68 28.12 -10.95
C LYS A 46 -23.15 28.52 -10.91
N GLN A 47 -24.06 27.56 -11.10
CA GLN A 47 -25.51 27.78 -11.15
C GLN A 47 -26.19 27.54 -9.79
N ALA A 48 -25.60 26.69 -8.95
CA ALA A 48 -26.12 26.35 -7.63
C ALA A 48 -25.02 26.45 -6.57
N VAL A 49 -25.01 27.55 -5.81
CA VAL A 49 -24.06 27.76 -4.71
C VAL A 49 -24.21 26.62 -3.69
N GLY A 50 -23.09 26.02 -3.29
CA GLY A 50 -23.06 24.89 -2.36
C GLY A 50 -23.08 23.50 -3.00
N ARG A 51 -23.49 23.36 -4.28
CA ARG A 51 -23.34 22.10 -5.02
C ARG A 51 -21.92 21.95 -5.55
N LYS A 52 -21.36 20.74 -5.41
CA LYS A 52 -20.07 20.31 -5.97
C LYS A 52 -20.26 19.19 -7.00
N ALA A 53 -19.17 18.64 -7.54
CA ALA A 53 -19.23 17.51 -8.47
C ALA A 53 -19.71 16.20 -7.83
N ILE A 54 -19.52 16.07 -6.51
CA ILE A 54 -20.05 14.99 -5.66
C ILE A 54 -20.68 15.63 -4.42
N ASN A 55 -21.81 15.10 -3.95
CA ASN A 55 -22.57 15.67 -2.82
C ASN A 55 -23.13 14.54 -1.94
N MET A 56 -23.40 14.84 -0.67
CA MET A 56 -24.04 13.89 0.24
C MET A 56 -25.55 13.86 0.00
N GLU A 57 -26.12 12.66 -0.04
CA GLU A 57 -27.55 12.41 -0.19
C GLU A 57 -27.93 11.20 0.69
N PRO A 58 -29.21 11.04 1.11
CA PRO A 58 -29.66 9.84 1.81
C PRO A 58 -29.39 8.56 1.00
N GLN A 59 -28.93 7.50 1.67
CA GLN A 59 -28.53 6.25 1.01
C GLN A 59 -29.72 5.47 0.44
N LEU A 60 -30.84 5.37 1.17
CA LEU A 60 -31.94 4.46 0.83
C LEU A 60 -32.48 4.63 -0.60
N PRO A 61 -32.73 5.87 -1.10
CA PRO A 61 -33.18 6.05 -2.48
C PRO A 61 -32.14 5.68 -3.54
N LEU A 62 -30.85 5.69 -3.19
CA LEU A 62 -29.73 5.49 -4.12
C LEU A 62 -29.22 4.03 -4.13
N ARG A 63 -29.59 3.23 -3.12
CA ARG A 63 -28.95 1.93 -2.87
C ARG A 63 -29.08 0.96 -4.04
N GLU A 64 -30.28 0.80 -4.60
CA GLU A 64 -30.50 -0.22 -5.64
C GLU A 64 -29.81 0.14 -6.97
N GLU A 65 -29.98 1.38 -7.43
CA GLU A 65 -29.28 1.87 -8.63
C GLU A 65 -27.76 1.88 -8.41
N GLY A 66 -27.31 2.35 -7.23
CA GLY A 66 -25.90 2.38 -6.86
C GLY A 66 -25.25 1.01 -6.87
N ARG A 67 -25.95 -0.04 -6.40
CA ARG A 67 -25.49 -1.43 -6.43
C ARG A 67 -25.33 -1.95 -7.85
N GLN A 68 -26.27 -1.63 -8.75
CA GLN A 68 -26.18 -2.04 -10.16
C GLN A 68 -25.05 -1.32 -10.90
N ASN A 69 -24.89 -0.02 -10.65
CA ASN A 69 -23.81 0.79 -11.20
C ASN A 69 -22.44 0.34 -10.69
N TRP A 70 -22.34 -0.02 -9.40
CA TRP A 70 -21.11 -0.58 -8.81
C TRP A 70 -20.74 -1.92 -9.44
N ALA A 71 -21.70 -2.85 -9.57
CA ALA A 71 -21.45 -4.15 -10.20
C ALA A 71 -21.00 -4.02 -11.67
N PHE A 72 -21.52 -3.03 -12.42
CA PHE A 72 -21.01 -2.75 -13.77
C PHE A 72 -19.60 -2.16 -13.73
N PHE A 73 -19.32 -1.25 -12.80
CA PHE A 73 -17.99 -0.64 -12.63
C PHE A 73 -16.92 -1.69 -12.34
N GLU A 74 -17.19 -2.64 -11.44
CA GLU A 74 -16.28 -3.76 -11.13
C GLU A 74 -16.05 -4.70 -12.33
N SER A 75 -16.94 -4.69 -13.33
CA SER A 75 -16.74 -5.46 -14.58
C SER A 75 -15.85 -4.77 -15.60
N LEU A 76 -15.47 -3.51 -15.35
CA LEU A 76 -14.55 -2.76 -16.22
C LEU A 76 -13.11 -3.20 -15.97
N PRO A 77 -12.25 -3.23 -17.01
CA PRO A 77 -10.88 -3.65 -16.85
C PRO A 77 -10.09 -2.65 -16.00
N GLU A 78 -9.23 -3.20 -15.14
CA GLU A 78 -8.32 -2.39 -14.33
C GLU A 78 -7.27 -1.66 -15.16
N THR A 79 -6.79 -0.54 -14.61
CA THR A 79 -5.78 0.29 -15.28
C THR A 79 -4.38 -0.27 -15.06
N PRO A 80 -3.64 -0.69 -16.11
CA PRO A 80 -2.29 -1.22 -15.93
C PRO A 80 -1.30 -0.16 -15.43
N HIS A 81 -0.33 -0.58 -14.62
CA HIS A 81 0.79 0.26 -14.16
C HIS A 81 1.71 0.73 -15.30
N ASN A 82 1.70 0.04 -16.44
CA ASN A 82 2.48 0.39 -17.62
C ASN A 82 1.56 0.70 -18.82
N ASN A 83 0.82 1.80 -18.72
CA ASN A 83 -0.18 2.25 -19.71
C ASN A 83 0.18 3.57 -20.39
N GLY A 84 1.41 4.06 -20.23
CA GLY A 84 1.88 5.35 -20.74
C GLY A 84 1.61 6.55 -19.82
N LEU A 85 0.88 6.38 -18.71
CA LEU A 85 0.78 7.40 -17.66
C LEU A 85 1.93 7.32 -16.67
N LYS A 86 2.28 8.48 -16.10
CA LYS A 86 3.16 8.56 -14.92
C LYS A 86 2.31 8.65 -13.65
N PHE A 87 2.57 7.77 -12.70
CA PHE A 87 1.87 7.69 -11.41
C PHE A 87 2.57 8.51 -10.32
N ASN A 88 2.94 9.75 -10.64
CA ASN A 88 3.63 10.69 -9.75
C ASN A 88 2.76 11.89 -9.34
N ASN A 89 1.46 11.82 -9.59
CA ASN A 89 0.49 12.86 -9.27
C ASN A 89 -0.82 12.23 -8.80
N VAL A 90 -1.56 12.98 -7.99
CA VAL A 90 -2.81 12.53 -7.35
C VAL A 90 -3.79 11.97 -8.39
N LYS A 91 -4.01 12.71 -9.49
CA LYS A 91 -5.00 12.36 -10.52
C LYS A 91 -4.75 10.98 -11.14
N ASN A 92 -3.50 10.66 -11.48
CA ASN A 92 -3.18 9.42 -12.16
C ASN A 92 -3.13 8.23 -11.19
N VAL A 93 -2.61 8.42 -9.98
CA VAL A 93 -2.53 7.33 -8.99
C VAL A 93 -3.92 6.80 -8.63
N GLN A 94 -4.94 7.65 -8.63
CA GLN A 94 -6.32 7.21 -8.37
C GLN A 94 -6.96 6.38 -9.50
N LEU A 95 -6.26 6.17 -10.61
CA LEU A 95 -6.68 5.18 -11.62
C LEU A 95 -6.19 3.77 -11.31
N LEU A 96 -5.20 3.62 -10.42
CA LEU A 96 -4.69 2.30 -10.04
C LEU A 96 -5.64 1.62 -9.07
N GLU A 97 -5.77 0.31 -9.23
CA GLU A 97 -6.53 -0.57 -8.34
C GLU A 97 -6.04 -0.44 -6.89
N PRO A 98 -6.91 -0.10 -5.92
CA PRO A 98 -6.56 -0.15 -4.50
C PRO A 98 -6.59 -1.59 -3.99
N LEU A 99 -5.47 -2.07 -3.45
CA LEU A 99 -5.39 -3.40 -2.81
C LEU A 99 -5.56 -3.35 -1.28
N PHE A 100 -6.15 -2.26 -0.80
CA PHE A 100 -6.56 -2.03 0.58
C PHE A 100 -7.87 -1.26 0.58
N GLU A 101 -8.98 -1.95 0.85
CA GLU A 101 -10.34 -1.42 0.68
C GLU A 101 -11.28 -1.91 1.78
N PHE A 102 -12.36 -1.15 2.01
CA PHE A 102 -13.47 -1.53 2.90
C PHE A 102 -13.07 -2.05 4.29
N SER A 103 -12.05 -1.45 4.88
CA SER A 103 -11.57 -1.84 6.22
C SER A 103 -12.57 -1.48 7.33
N GLY A 104 -12.47 -2.16 8.46
CA GLY A 104 -13.28 -1.89 9.67
C GLY A 104 -12.86 -0.61 10.43
N ALA A 105 -12.19 0.34 9.78
CA ALA A 105 -11.74 1.58 10.41
C ALA A 105 -12.92 2.55 10.66
N CYS A 106 -12.70 3.54 11.50
CA CYS A 106 -13.70 4.58 11.75
C CYS A 106 -14.04 5.36 10.47
N ALA A 107 -15.26 5.89 10.39
CA ALA A 107 -15.65 6.81 9.33
C ALA A 107 -14.71 8.03 9.30
N GLY A 108 -14.02 8.23 8.18
CA GLY A 108 -13.05 9.33 8.03
C GLY A 108 -11.73 9.09 8.77
N CYS A 109 -11.36 7.83 9.01
CA CYS A 109 -10.05 7.47 9.57
C CYS A 109 -8.90 8.14 8.79
N GLY A 110 -7.99 8.80 9.52
CA GLY A 110 -6.82 9.47 8.94
C GLY A 110 -5.69 8.53 8.53
N GLU A 111 -5.75 7.25 8.90
CA GLU A 111 -4.67 6.28 8.62
C GLU A 111 -4.85 5.55 7.28
N THR A 112 -6.06 5.06 7.01
CA THR A 112 -6.34 4.18 5.87
C THR A 112 -6.04 4.77 4.49
N PRO A 113 -6.17 6.09 4.24
CA PRO A 113 -5.81 6.66 2.94
C PRO A 113 -4.32 6.47 2.58
N TYR A 114 -3.43 6.44 3.58
CA TYR A 114 -2.00 6.20 3.35
C TYR A 114 -1.72 4.74 2.97
N LEU A 115 -2.38 3.78 3.63
CA LEU A 115 -2.24 2.35 3.29
C LEU A 115 -2.85 2.04 1.93
N LYS A 116 -4.00 2.65 1.59
CA LYS A 116 -4.56 2.58 0.25
C LYS A 116 -3.55 3.05 -0.79
N LEU A 117 -2.93 4.21 -0.58
CA LEU A 117 -1.94 4.75 -1.51
C LEU A 117 -0.72 3.83 -1.69
N VAL A 118 -0.22 3.25 -0.59
CA VAL A 118 0.88 2.26 -0.65
C VAL A 118 0.46 1.04 -1.46
N SER A 119 -0.77 0.54 -1.24
CA SER A 119 -1.32 -0.62 -1.96
C SER A 119 -1.47 -0.36 -3.46
N GLN A 120 -1.90 0.84 -3.86
CA GLN A 120 -2.01 1.23 -5.27
C GLN A 120 -0.65 1.29 -5.96
N LEU A 121 0.37 1.82 -5.28
CA LEU A 121 1.68 2.02 -5.91
C LEU A 121 2.55 0.76 -5.94
N PHE A 122 2.45 -0.09 -4.91
CA PHE A 122 3.39 -1.17 -4.68
C PHE A 122 2.75 -2.50 -4.25
N GLY A 123 1.41 -2.57 -4.19
CA GLY A 123 0.71 -3.66 -3.51
C GLY A 123 0.99 -5.04 -4.10
N ASP A 124 1.12 -5.13 -5.42
CA ASP A 124 1.40 -6.38 -6.14
C ASP A 124 2.77 -7.03 -5.85
N ARG A 125 3.64 -6.34 -5.09
CA ARG A 125 4.97 -6.79 -4.68
C ARG A 125 5.34 -6.39 -3.26
N SER A 126 4.35 -6.00 -2.45
CA SER A 126 4.57 -5.57 -1.07
C SER A 126 4.49 -6.73 -0.08
N ILE A 127 5.35 -6.66 0.94
CA ILE A 127 5.27 -7.47 2.15
C ILE A 127 5.15 -6.50 3.31
N VAL A 128 4.11 -6.66 4.13
CA VAL A 128 3.74 -5.74 5.21
C VAL A 128 3.90 -6.44 6.55
N ALA A 129 4.86 -5.97 7.35
CA ALA A 129 4.95 -6.22 8.77
C ALA A 129 4.17 -5.13 9.51
N ASN A 130 3.11 -5.48 10.21
CA ASN A 130 2.23 -4.53 10.88
C ASN A 130 2.31 -4.66 12.40
N ALA A 131 2.61 -3.57 13.10
CA ALA A 131 2.58 -3.53 14.55
C ALA A 131 1.15 -3.63 15.05
N THR A 132 0.97 -4.18 16.25
CA THR A 132 -0.32 -4.20 16.91
C THR A 132 -0.81 -2.78 17.22
N GLY A 133 -2.04 -2.46 16.84
CA GLY A 133 -2.64 -1.13 16.98
C GLY A 133 -3.87 -0.98 16.09
N CYS A 134 -4.38 0.25 15.87
CA CYS A 134 -5.53 0.45 14.99
C CYS A 134 -5.29 -0.18 13.61
N SER A 135 -4.09 0.00 13.05
CA SER A 135 -3.67 -0.58 11.78
C SER A 135 -3.77 -2.10 11.68
N SER A 136 -3.53 -2.84 12.77
CA SER A 136 -3.73 -4.29 12.75
C SER A 136 -5.19 -4.68 12.97
N ILE A 137 -5.94 -3.89 13.73
CA ILE A 137 -7.37 -4.15 13.98
C ILE A 137 -8.20 -3.94 12.72
N TYR A 138 -8.12 -2.77 12.07
CA TYR A 138 -8.85 -2.59 10.82
C TYR A 138 -8.20 -3.34 9.65
N GLY A 139 -6.91 -3.70 9.78
CA GLY A 139 -6.12 -4.36 8.72
C GLY A 139 -6.17 -5.89 8.72
N GLY A 140 -6.66 -6.54 9.78
CA GLY A 140 -6.58 -8.00 9.89
C GLY A 140 -7.45 -8.64 10.99
N ASN A 141 -8.61 -8.05 11.31
CA ASN A 141 -9.55 -8.64 12.26
C ASN A 141 -10.48 -9.66 11.56
N LEU A 142 -10.13 -10.95 11.68
CA LEU A 142 -10.87 -12.06 11.08
C LEU A 142 -12.35 -12.06 11.49
N PRO A 143 -13.27 -12.47 10.60
CA PRO A 143 -13.03 -13.24 9.36
C PRO A 143 -12.76 -12.41 8.10
N THR A 144 -12.79 -11.08 8.15
CA THR A 144 -12.62 -10.21 6.98
C THR A 144 -11.25 -9.56 6.95
N THR A 145 -10.68 -9.36 5.76
CA THR A 145 -9.44 -8.62 5.54
C THR A 145 -9.67 -7.55 4.47
N PRO A 146 -9.19 -6.30 4.66
CA PRO A 146 -9.24 -5.27 3.63
C PRO A 146 -8.15 -5.44 2.57
N TRP A 147 -7.15 -6.30 2.81
CA TRP A 147 -6.10 -6.58 1.84
C TRP A 147 -6.63 -7.51 0.76
N SER A 148 -6.62 -7.03 -0.49
CA SER A 148 -7.08 -7.77 -1.66
C SER A 148 -5.91 -8.12 -2.59
N THR A 149 -6.23 -8.83 -3.66
CA THR A 149 -5.31 -9.17 -4.75
C THR A 149 -5.88 -8.66 -6.05
N ASN A 150 -5.01 -8.23 -6.95
CA ASN A 150 -5.41 -7.89 -8.32
C ASN A 150 -5.90 -9.12 -9.10
N GLU A 151 -6.36 -8.90 -10.34
CA GLU A 151 -6.88 -9.94 -11.24
C GLU A 151 -5.93 -11.14 -11.48
N VAL A 152 -4.63 -10.94 -11.33
CA VAL A 152 -3.61 -12.01 -11.48
C VAL A 152 -3.21 -12.65 -10.15
N GLY A 153 -3.97 -12.40 -9.08
CA GLY A 153 -3.79 -13.01 -7.76
C GLY A 153 -2.62 -12.45 -6.96
N ARG A 154 -2.12 -11.24 -7.30
CA ARG A 154 -1.01 -10.59 -6.59
C ARG A 154 -1.53 -9.48 -5.70
N GLY A 155 -1.08 -9.46 -4.45
CA GLY A 155 -1.39 -8.40 -3.51
C GLY A 155 -0.43 -8.39 -2.32
N PRO A 156 -0.64 -7.47 -1.37
CA PRO A 156 0.22 -7.35 -0.21
C PRO A 156 0.22 -8.62 0.64
N ALA A 157 1.39 -9.19 0.88
CA ALA A 157 1.54 -10.24 1.90
C ALA A 157 1.60 -9.56 3.28
N TRP A 158 0.51 -9.63 4.04
CA TRP A 158 0.37 -8.94 5.33
C TRP A 158 0.52 -9.89 6.52
N SER A 159 1.21 -9.44 7.56
CA SER A 159 1.27 -10.14 8.84
C SER A 159 1.45 -9.18 10.01
N ASN A 160 0.82 -9.52 11.13
CA ASN A 160 1.04 -8.88 12.43
C ASN A 160 1.74 -9.88 13.35
N SER A 161 2.92 -9.51 13.87
CA SER A 161 3.61 -10.27 14.92
C SER A 161 3.10 -9.79 16.28
N LEU A 162 3.84 -8.91 16.94
CA LEU A 162 3.45 -8.31 18.22
C LEU A 162 3.45 -6.77 18.14
N PHE A 163 3.23 -6.13 19.29
CA PHE A 163 3.24 -4.69 19.38
C PHE A 163 4.68 -4.15 19.39
N GLU A 164 5.57 -4.86 20.08
CA GLU A 164 6.92 -4.44 20.42
C GLU A 164 7.98 -4.79 19.37
N ASP A 165 7.75 -5.82 18.55
CA ASP A 165 8.79 -6.46 17.70
C ASP A 165 8.67 -6.14 16.21
N ASN A 166 7.75 -5.25 15.82
CA ASN A 166 7.35 -5.11 14.42
C ASN A 166 8.49 -4.66 13.50
N ALA A 167 9.44 -3.86 14.00
CA ALA A 167 10.57 -3.43 13.20
C ALA A 167 11.47 -4.64 12.87
N GLU A 168 11.80 -5.41 13.89
CA GLU A 168 12.64 -6.60 13.85
C GLU A 168 11.97 -7.70 13.00
N PHE A 169 10.65 -7.81 13.10
CA PHE A 169 9.84 -8.71 12.30
C PHE A 169 9.96 -8.39 10.80
N GLY A 170 9.77 -7.12 10.43
CA GLY A 170 9.99 -6.67 9.05
C GLY A 170 11.43 -6.79 8.58
N LEU A 171 12.41 -6.56 9.47
CA LEU A 171 13.83 -6.81 9.17
C LEU A 171 14.09 -8.29 8.88
N GLY A 172 13.48 -9.20 9.64
CA GLY A 172 13.53 -10.65 9.39
C GLY A 172 13.00 -11.01 8.00
N MET A 173 11.88 -10.41 7.57
CA MET A 173 11.36 -10.57 6.21
C MET A 173 12.36 -10.07 5.16
N ARG A 174 12.99 -8.90 5.37
CA ARG A 174 14.00 -8.35 4.46
C ARG A 174 15.24 -9.24 4.34
N ILE A 175 15.78 -9.71 5.47
CA ILE A 175 16.95 -10.60 5.48
C ILE A 175 16.64 -11.92 4.77
N THR A 176 15.46 -12.48 5.01
CA THR A 176 15.01 -13.70 4.34
C THR A 176 14.92 -13.50 2.82
N LEU A 177 14.30 -12.39 2.37
CA LEU A 177 14.24 -12.06 0.96
C LEU A 177 15.63 -11.85 0.34
N ASP A 178 16.55 -11.17 1.03
CA ASP A 178 17.93 -10.98 0.55
C ASP A 178 18.60 -12.34 0.30
N LYS A 179 18.50 -13.27 1.26
CA LYS A 179 19.12 -14.59 1.14
C LYS A 179 18.45 -15.45 0.06
N GLN A 180 17.12 -15.38 -0.06
CA GLN A 180 16.39 -16.08 -1.12
C GLN A 180 16.77 -15.57 -2.51
N VAL A 181 16.95 -14.25 -2.66
CA VAL A 181 17.41 -13.65 -3.93
C VAL A 181 18.84 -14.04 -4.23
N GLU A 182 19.74 -14.00 -3.25
CA GLU A 182 21.12 -14.44 -3.39
C GLU A 182 21.18 -15.89 -3.90
N TYR A 183 20.47 -16.80 -3.22
CA TYR A 183 20.44 -18.21 -3.60
C TYR A 183 19.80 -18.43 -4.98
N ALA A 184 18.71 -17.73 -5.30
CA ALA A 184 18.11 -17.80 -6.63
C ALA A 184 19.10 -17.36 -7.74
N ARG A 185 19.91 -16.33 -7.49
CA ARG A 185 20.93 -15.84 -8.44
C ARG A 185 22.08 -16.83 -8.62
N GLU A 186 22.52 -17.49 -7.56
CA GLU A 186 23.51 -18.57 -7.61
C GLU A 186 22.99 -19.74 -8.47
N LEU A 187 21.73 -20.14 -8.26
CA LEU A 187 21.08 -21.18 -9.04
C LEU A 187 20.92 -20.79 -10.51
N VAL A 188 20.48 -19.56 -10.81
CA VAL A 188 20.43 -19.04 -12.20
C VAL A 188 21.80 -19.10 -12.87
N THR A 189 22.87 -18.80 -12.13
CA THR A 189 24.25 -18.88 -12.65
C THR A 189 24.66 -20.32 -12.93
N ARG A 190 24.36 -21.24 -12.01
CA ARG A 190 24.65 -22.67 -12.14
C ARG A 190 23.89 -23.32 -13.30
N MET A 191 22.66 -22.89 -13.54
CA MET A 191 21.77 -23.46 -14.55
C MET A 191 21.84 -22.73 -15.90
N ARG A 192 22.80 -21.82 -16.08
CA ARG A 192 22.97 -20.98 -17.25
C ARG A 192 22.99 -21.76 -18.57
N ASP A 193 23.69 -22.89 -18.62
CA ASP A 193 23.77 -23.73 -19.82
C ASP A 193 22.44 -24.41 -20.15
N LEU A 194 21.60 -24.63 -19.14
CA LEU A 194 20.29 -25.27 -19.28
C LEU A 194 19.21 -24.25 -19.69
N ILE A 195 19.16 -23.09 -19.03
CA ILE A 195 18.13 -22.06 -19.26
C ILE A 195 18.48 -21.10 -20.41
N GLY A 196 19.73 -21.13 -20.89
CA GLY A 196 20.25 -20.26 -21.92
C GLY A 196 21.01 -19.05 -21.37
N ASN A 197 22.14 -18.73 -22.03
CA ASN A 197 23.05 -17.67 -21.64
C ASN A 197 22.39 -16.28 -21.57
N ASP A 198 21.53 -15.96 -22.54
CA ASP A 198 20.88 -14.66 -22.63
C ASP A 198 19.86 -14.48 -21.50
N LEU A 199 18.97 -15.46 -21.31
CA LEU A 199 17.98 -15.45 -20.23
C LEU A 199 18.64 -15.36 -18.85
N ALA A 200 19.69 -16.14 -18.60
CA ALA A 200 20.44 -16.07 -17.35
C ALA A 200 21.05 -14.68 -17.12
N THR A 201 21.66 -14.09 -18.15
CA THR A 201 22.28 -12.75 -18.07
C THR A 201 21.22 -11.68 -17.79
N ASP A 202 20.11 -11.74 -18.49
CA ASP A 202 19.00 -10.80 -18.36
C ASP A 202 18.31 -10.90 -17.00
N LEU A 203 18.10 -12.11 -16.47
CA LEU A 203 17.59 -12.33 -15.12
C LEU A 203 18.49 -11.72 -14.04
N LEU A 204 19.80 -11.85 -14.20
CA LEU A 204 20.80 -11.41 -13.21
C LEU A 204 21.05 -9.90 -13.25
N ASN A 205 20.88 -9.26 -14.41
CA ASN A 205 21.22 -7.84 -14.63
C ASN A 205 20.00 -6.95 -14.86
N ALA A 206 18.79 -7.45 -14.63
CA ALA A 206 17.56 -6.69 -14.84
C ALA A 206 17.49 -5.39 -14.03
N ASP A 207 17.28 -4.28 -14.73
CA ASP A 207 16.89 -3.02 -14.12
C ASP A 207 15.40 -3.08 -13.71
N GLN A 208 15.13 -2.88 -12.42
CA GLN A 208 13.81 -2.98 -11.80
C GLN A 208 13.48 -1.69 -11.02
N ARG A 209 13.93 -0.53 -11.52
CA ARG A 209 13.69 0.78 -10.90
C ARG A 209 12.29 1.33 -11.17
N ASP A 210 11.65 0.91 -12.26
CA ASP A 210 10.29 1.30 -12.64
C ASP A 210 9.42 0.07 -12.97
N GLU A 211 8.13 0.33 -13.21
CA GLU A 211 7.13 -0.71 -13.46
C GLU A 211 7.40 -1.48 -14.77
N ALA A 212 7.94 -0.80 -15.79
CA ALA A 212 8.33 -1.47 -17.05
C ALA A 212 9.46 -2.49 -16.82
N GLY A 213 10.47 -2.15 -16.00
CA GLY A 213 11.53 -3.06 -15.60
C GLY A 213 11.03 -4.25 -14.77
N ILE A 214 10.06 -4.01 -13.87
CA ILE A 214 9.41 -5.05 -13.07
C ILE A 214 8.62 -6.02 -13.97
N ASP A 215 7.85 -5.52 -14.93
CA ASP A 215 7.08 -6.34 -15.86
C ASP A 215 7.99 -7.14 -16.80
N ALA A 216 9.07 -6.54 -17.30
CA ALA A 216 10.09 -7.26 -18.06
C ALA A 216 10.70 -8.40 -17.22
N GLN A 217 11.00 -8.16 -15.94
CA GLN A 217 11.53 -9.20 -15.06
C GLN A 217 10.52 -10.33 -14.81
N ARG A 218 9.23 -10.00 -14.67
CA ARG A 218 8.16 -11.01 -14.54
C ARG A 218 8.11 -11.92 -15.75
N ASN A 219 8.21 -11.37 -16.96
CA ASN A 219 8.25 -12.17 -18.18
C ASN A 219 9.47 -13.09 -18.24
N ARG A 220 10.64 -12.62 -17.79
CA ARG A 220 11.84 -13.47 -17.68
C ARG A 220 11.66 -14.60 -16.65
N VAL A 221 10.99 -14.32 -15.54
CA VAL A 221 10.67 -15.35 -14.52
C VAL A 221 9.68 -16.39 -15.06
N VAL A 222 8.71 -15.99 -15.88
CA VAL A 222 7.83 -16.94 -16.59
C VAL A 222 8.66 -17.83 -17.51
N ALA A 223 9.49 -17.24 -18.37
CA ALA A 223 10.38 -17.99 -19.27
C ALA A 223 11.34 -18.93 -18.51
N LEU A 224 11.85 -18.50 -17.35
CA LEU A 224 12.66 -19.34 -16.46
C LEU A 224 11.87 -20.55 -15.95
N LYS A 225 10.64 -20.34 -15.47
CA LYS A 225 9.78 -21.42 -14.96
C LYS A 225 9.45 -22.41 -16.08
N ASP A 226 9.15 -21.92 -17.28
CA ASP A 226 8.88 -22.76 -18.45
C ASP A 226 10.10 -23.60 -18.84
N ALA A 227 11.30 -23.01 -18.85
CA ALA A 227 12.55 -23.71 -19.17
C ALA A 227 12.92 -24.80 -18.15
N LEU A 228 12.42 -24.70 -16.92
CA LEU A 228 12.71 -25.64 -15.83
C LEU A 228 11.57 -26.63 -15.53
N ALA A 229 10.41 -26.51 -16.20
CA ALA A 229 9.20 -27.24 -15.85
C ALA A 229 9.38 -28.77 -15.84
N ASP A 230 10.13 -29.31 -16.81
CA ASP A 230 10.35 -30.75 -16.98
C ASP A 230 11.75 -31.21 -16.53
N VAL A 231 12.49 -30.36 -15.79
CA VAL A 231 13.85 -30.64 -15.37
C VAL A 231 13.85 -31.40 -14.03
N ASP A 232 14.27 -32.65 -14.07
CA ASP A 232 14.41 -33.49 -12.87
C ASP A 232 15.78 -33.29 -12.18
N ASP A 233 15.99 -32.08 -11.63
CA ASP A 233 17.18 -31.72 -10.84
C ASP A 233 16.75 -31.03 -9.54
N PRO A 234 17.29 -31.41 -8.36
CA PRO A 234 16.97 -30.75 -7.09
C PRO A 234 17.20 -29.23 -7.10
N ALA A 235 18.26 -28.76 -7.76
CA ALA A 235 18.55 -27.34 -7.92
C ALA A 235 17.52 -26.63 -8.81
N ALA A 236 16.93 -27.34 -9.79
CA ALA A 236 15.82 -26.81 -10.59
C ALA A 236 14.58 -26.59 -9.73
N ARG A 237 14.25 -27.56 -8.86
CA ARG A 237 13.10 -27.48 -7.94
C ARG A 237 13.28 -26.34 -6.94
N ASP A 238 14.48 -26.19 -6.39
CA ASP A 238 14.82 -25.07 -5.51
C ASP A 238 14.65 -23.74 -6.25
N LEU A 239 15.19 -23.62 -7.47
CA LEU A 239 15.07 -22.39 -8.25
C LEU A 239 13.61 -22.07 -8.60
N LEU A 240 12.80 -23.06 -8.96
CA LEU A 240 11.37 -22.90 -9.21
C LEU A 240 10.64 -22.33 -7.98
N SER A 241 10.98 -22.80 -6.78
CA SER A 241 10.39 -22.30 -5.53
C SER A 241 10.79 -20.85 -5.19
N LEU A 242 11.92 -20.39 -5.72
CA LEU A 242 12.51 -19.07 -5.45
C LEU A 242 12.36 -18.08 -6.61
N ALA A 243 11.93 -18.53 -7.79
CA ALA A 243 11.95 -17.74 -9.03
C ALA A 243 11.23 -16.39 -8.88
N ASP A 244 10.09 -16.36 -8.19
CA ASP A 244 9.32 -15.13 -7.96
C ASP A 244 10.02 -14.10 -7.05
N LYS A 245 11.09 -14.51 -6.35
CA LYS A 245 11.93 -13.62 -5.54
C LYS A 245 12.90 -12.82 -6.40
N LEU A 246 13.19 -13.25 -7.65
CA LEU A 246 13.97 -12.47 -8.62
C LEU A 246 13.26 -11.17 -9.04
N VAL A 247 11.94 -11.11 -8.87
CA VAL A 247 11.17 -9.86 -8.97
C VAL A 247 11.26 -9.10 -7.65
N LYS A 248 11.74 -7.85 -7.71
CA LYS A 248 11.96 -6.98 -6.55
C LYS A 248 10.70 -6.87 -5.69
N LYS A 249 10.86 -7.13 -4.39
CA LYS A 249 9.81 -6.96 -3.36
C LYS A 249 10.07 -5.73 -2.51
N THR A 250 9.00 -5.09 -2.04
CA THR A 250 9.03 -3.94 -1.13
C THR A 250 8.58 -4.35 0.26
N VAL A 251 9.47 -4.26 1.25
CA VAL A 251 9.13 -4.51 2.65
C VAL A 251 8.65 -3.21 3.28
N TRP A 252 7.46 -3.25 3.85
CA TRP A 252 6.82 -2.17 4.59
C TRP A 252 6.65 -2.58 6.05
N ILE A 253 7.08 -1.70 6.96
CA ILE A 253 6.92 -1.83 8.39
C ILE A 253 5.94 -0.74 8.82
N VAL A 254 4.71 -1.13 9.09
CA VAL A 254 3.59 -0.23 9.38
C VAL A 254 3.25 -0.26 10.85
N GLY A 255 3.03 0.88 11.48
CA GLY A 255 2.49 0.93 12.83
C GLY A 255 2.13 2.34 13.29
N GLY A 256 1.41 2.44 14.40
CA GLY A 256 1.04 3.73 15.00
C GLY A 256 2.18 4.39 15.77
N ASP A 257 1.93 5.60 16.26
CA ASP A 257 2.91 6.34 17.07
C ASP A 257 3.28 5.63 18.38
N GLY A 258 2.35 4.94 19.03
CA GLY A 258 2.65 4.20 20.25
C GLY A 258 3.68 3.08 20.06
N TRP A 259 3.70 2.45 18.89
CA TRP A 259 4.75 1.50 18.54
C TRP A 259 6.08 2.23 18.31
N ALA A 260 6.10 3.17 17.36
CA ALA A 260 7.34 3.77 16.86
C ALA A 260 8.03 4.69 17.87
N TYR A 261 7.26 5.41 18.69
CA TYR A 261 7.81 6.37 19.64
C TYR A 261 8.11 5.74 20.99
N ASP A 262 7.37 4.71 21.39
CA ASP A 262 7.44 4.07 22.70
C ASP A 262 7.98 2.64 22.67
N ILE A 263 7.09 1.64 22.60
CA ILE A 263 7.42 0.25 22.94
C ILE A 263 8.39 -0.39 21.94
N GLY A 264 8.22 -0.11 20.65
CA GLY A 264 9.03 -0.65 19.57
C GLY A 264 10.16 0.29 19.13
N TYR A 265 10.38 1.41 19.82
CA TYR A 265 11.39 2.39 19.41
C TYR A 265 12.80 1.81 19.37
N GLY A 266 13.18 0.99 20.35
CA GLY A 266 14.52 0.37 20.38
C GLY A 266 14.77 -0.54 19.18
N GLY A 267 13.77 -1.33 18.80
CA GLY A 267 13.80 -2.16 17.60
C GLY A 267 13.83 -1.32 16.33
N LEU A 268 12.98 -0.30 16.23
CA LEU A 268 12.93 0.62 15.11
C LEU A 268 14.28 1.31 14.89
N ASP A 269 14.88 1.84 15.95
CA ASP A 269 16.20 2.47 15.92
C ASP A 269 17.27 1.53 15.36
N HIS A 270 17.31 0.28 15.84
CA HIS A 270 18.24 -0.75 15.36
C HIS A 270 18.04 -1.08 13.87
N VAL A 271 16.78 -1.20 13.44
CA VAL A 271 16.44 -1.52 12.04
C VAL A 271 16.81 -0.37 11.11
N LEU A 272 16.56 0.88 11.50
CA LEU A 272 16.99 2.04 10.72
C LEU A 272 18.52 2.13 10.64
N ALA A 273 19.22 1.87 11.75
CA ALA A 273 20.69 1.85 11.80
C ALA A 273 21.31 0.73 10.93
N SER A 274 20.58 -0.35 10.66
CA SER A 274 21.08 -1.49 9.86
C SER A 274 21.41 -1.14 8.41
N GLY A 275 20.86 -0.04 7.88
CA GLY A 275 21.02 0.36 6.47
C GLY A 275 20.35 -0.59 5.46
N ARG A 276 19.53 -1.54 5.93
CA ARG A 276 18.80 -2.48 5.06
C ARG A 276 17.65 -1.75 4.36
N ASN A 277 17.31 -2.24 3.17
CA ASN A 277 16.26 -1.65 2.34
C ASN A 277 14.85 -2.05 2.82
N VAL A 278 14.35 -1.32 3.81
CA VAL A 278 12.99 -1.40 4.34
C VAL A 278 12.32 -0.03 4.32
N ASN A 279 10.99 0.00 4.19
CA ASN A 279 10.21 1.23 4.28
C ASN A 279 9.43 1.21 5.59
N VAL A 280 9.59 2.24 6.42
CA VAL A 280 8.83 2.37 7.67
C VAL A 280 7.75 3.44 7.49
N LEU A 281 6.50 3.09 7.74
CA LEU A 281 5.36 4.01 7.73
C LEU A 281 4.77 4.10 9.13
N VAL A 282 5.00 5.25 9.77
CA VAL A 282 4.42 5.57 11.09
C VAL A 282 3.13 6.36 10.90
N LEU A 283 2.02 5.79 11.32
CA LEU A 283 0.69 6.40 11.31
C LEU A 283 0.51 7.17 12.63
N ASP A 284 0.99 8.41 12.65
CA ASP A 284 1.07 9.20 13.87
C ASP A 284 -0.26 9.87 14.23
N THR A 285 -0.97 9.29 15.20
CA THR A 285 -2.23 9.82 15.74
C THR A 285 -2.04 10.65 17.01
N GLU A 286 -0.79 10.78 17.46
CA GLU A 286 -0.36 11.40 18.71
C GLU A 286 -0.97 10.80 19.99
N VAL A 287 -1.61 9.63 19.92
CA VAL A 287 -2.19 8.89 21.06
C VAL A 287 -2.22 7.39 20.76
N TYR A 288 -2.40 6.56 21.78
CA TYR A 288 -2.71 5.14 21.57
C TYR A 288 -4.19 5.00 21.23
N SER A 289 -4.51 5.22 19.96
CA SER A 289 -5.89 5.28 19.45
C SER A 289 -6.69 4.01 19.79
N ASN A 290 -6.11 2.83 19.54
CA ASN A 290 -6.82 1.54 19.69
C ASN A 290 -7.26 1.25 21.13
N THR A 291 -6.40 1.51 22.10
CA THR A 291 -6.63 1.20 23.52
C THR A 291 -7.42 2.29 24.25
N GLY A 292 -7.96 3.26 23.51
CA GLY A 292 -8.85 4.30 24.01
C GLY A 292 -8.15 5.60 24.41
N GLY A 293 -7.09 5.99 23.69
CA GLY A 293 -6.54 7.35 23.72
C GLY A 293 -5.59 7.64 24.89
N GLN A 294 -4.66 6.72 25.19
CA GLN A 294 -3.57 6.97 26.12
C GLN A 294 -2.53 7.91 25.52
N ALA A 295 -1.92 8.75 26.36
CA ALA A 295 -0.79 9.58 25.94
C ALA A 295 0.41 8.72 25.53
N SER A 296 1.07 9.09 24.44
CA SER A 296 2.32 8.52 23.92
C SER A 296 3.46 9.54 24.03
N LYS A 297 4.71 9.13 23.74
CA LYS A 297 5.78 10.13 23.52
C LYS A 297 5.56 10.99 22.27
N ALA A 298 4.64 10.61 21.38
CA ALA A 298 4.24 11.43 20.24
C ALA A 298 3.15 12.46 20.57
N THR A 299 2.48 12.35 21.73
CA THR A 299 1.49 13.35 22.17
C THR A 299 2.11 14.74 22.29
N SER A 300 1.45 15.75 21.73
CA SER A 300 1.89 17.14 21.75
C SER A 300 1.84 17.79 23.15
N LEU A 301 2.65 18.84 23.36
CA LEU A 301 2.65 19.62 24.60
C LEU A 301 1.25 20.19 24.86
N GLY A 302 0.73 20.01 26.08
CA GLY A 302 -0.58 20.51 26.49
C GLY A 302 -1.78 19.68 26.00
N ALA A 303 -1.60 18.69 25.13
CA ALA A 303 -2.70 17.83 24.69
C ALA A 303 -3.21 16.94 25.84
N VAL A 304 -4.54 16.81 25.94
CA VAL A 304 -5.21 16.01 26.96
C VAL A 304 -5.48 14.61 26.42
N ALA A 305 -5.05 13.60 27.16
CA ALA A 305 -5.25 12.18 26.85
C ALA A 305 -5.31 11.37 28.15
N LYS A 306 -5.64 10.08 28.11
CA LYS A 306 -5.52 9.23 29.31
C LYS A 306 -4.06 9.21 29.76
N PHE A 307 -3.83 9.27 31.07
CA PHE A 307 -2.51 9.49 31.70
C PHE A 307 -1.87 10.87 31.47
N ALA A 308 -2.57 11.79 30.79
CA ALA A 308 -2.20 13.20 30.63
C ALA A 308 -3.44 14.10 30.80
N ALA A 309 -4.23 13.87 31.85
CA ALA A 309 -5.51 14.57 32.07
C ALA A 309 -5.35 16.08 32.28
N GLY A 310 -4.25 16.51 32.89
CA GLY A 310 -3.89 17.93 33.03
C GLY A 310 -3.18 18.53 31.81
N GLY A 311 -3.17 17.82 30.68
CA GLY A 311 -2.32 18.12 29.53
C GLY A 311 -0.92 17.52 29.68
N LYS A 312 -0.34 17.03 28.58
CA LYS A 312 1.04 16.49 28.59
C LYS A 312 2.04 17.60 28.87
N ALA A 313 2.88 17.43 29.89
CA ALA A 313 3.84 18.44 30.35
C ALA A 313 5.14 18.53 29.51
N THR A 314 5.38 17.57 28.61
CA THR A 314 6.61 17.49 27.81
C THR A 314 6.30 17.68 26.32
N PRO A 315 7.24 18.22 25.53
CA PRO A 315 7.09 18.32 24.08
C PRO A 315 6.98 16.93 23.44
N LYS A 316 6.47 16.90 22.20
CA LYS A 316 6.49 15.72 21.34
C LYS A 316 7.93 15.28 21.11
N LYS A 317 8.22 13.99 21.26
CA LYS A 317 9.52 13.41 20.86
C LYS A 317 9.71 13.61 19.37
N ASP A 318 10.87 14.08 18.92
CA ASP A 318 11.14 14.26 17.49
C ASP A 318 11.83 13.03 16.91
N LEU A 319 11.02 12.02 16.54
CA LEU A 319 11.51 10.78 15.93
C LEU A 319 12.24 11.03 14.61
N GLY A 320 11.77 11.99 13.80
CA GLY A 320 12.37 12.32 12.52
C GLY A 320 13.78 12.88 12.69
N MET A 321 13.96 13.83 13.62
CA MET A 321 15.27 14.37 13.95
C MET A 321 16.23 13.31 14.49
N MET A 322 15.76 12.40 15.34
CA MET A 322 16.57 11.28 15.83
C MET A 322 17.03 10.38 14.67
N ALA A 323 16.12 9.98 13.77
CA ALA A 323 16.46 9.16 12.62
C ALA A 323 17.40 9.87 11.62
N MET A 324 17.27 11.19 11.43
CA MET A 324 18.16 11.97 10.57
C MET A 324 19.62 11.96 11.06
N SER A 325 19.86 11.75 12.36
CA SER A 325 21.22 11.74 12.92
C SER A 325 22.12 10.62 12.37
N TYR A 326 21.53 9.55 11.81
CA TYR A 326 22.27 8.46 11.16
C TYR A 326 22.93 8.89 9.83
N GLY A 327 22.39 9.90 9.13
CA GLY A 327 22.91 10.42 7.87
C GLY A 327 22.67 9.56 6.62
N ASN A 328 22.37 8.27 6.78
CA ASN A 328 22.05 7.33 5.69
C ASN A 328 20.58 6.83 5.70
N VAL A 329 19.75 7.36 6.59
CA VAL A 329 18.31 7.05 6.69
C VAL A 329 17.52 8.15 5.99
N TYR A 330 16.70 7.79 5.01
CA TYR A 330 15.75 8.72 4.41
C TYR A 330 14.59 8.99 5.38
N VAL A 331 14.33 10.27 5.67
CA VAL A 331 13.27 10.69 6.58
C VAL A 331 12.37 11.70 5.88
N ALA A 332 11.05 11.47 5.95
CA ALA A 332 10.06 12.42 5.48
C ALA A 332 8.88 12.48 6.46
N ARG A 333 8.33 13.67 6.65
CA ARG A 333 7.06 13.89 7.38
C ARG A 333 6.02 14.36 6.37
N VAL A 334 4.89 13.67 6.32
CA VAL A 334 3.83 13.93 5.34
C VAL A 334 2.50 14.19 6.04
N ALA A 335 1.64 14.96 5.40
CA ALA A 335 0.26 15.16 5.80
C ALA A 335 -0.59 15.31 4.53
N MET A 336 -1.41 14.29 4.21
CA MET A 336 -2.20 14.24 2.97
C MET A 336 -3.16 15.43 2.83
N GLY A 337 -3.67 15.94 3.96
CA GLY A 337 -4.57 17.10 3.99
C GLY A 337 -3.87 18.46 3.97
N ALA A 338 -2.52 18.52 4.00
CA ALA A 338 -1.80 19.78 3.92
C ALA A 338 -1.82 20.30 2.48
N ASN A 339 -2.77 21.19 2.18
CA ASN A 339 -2.85 21.97 0.94
C ASN A 339 -2.90 23.46 1.26
#